data_AF-R6I047-F1
#
_entry.id   AF-R6I047-F1
#
_cell.length_a   1.000
_cell.length_b   1.000
_cell.length_c   1.000
_cell.angle_alpha   90.00
_cell.angle_beta   90.00
_cell.angle_gamma   90.00
#
_symmetry.space_group_name_H-M   'P 1'
#
loop_
_entity.id
_entity.type
_entity.pdbx_description
1 polymer ?
#
loop_
_entity_poly.entity_id
_entity_poly.type
_entity_poly.pdbx_seq_one_letter_code
_entity_poly.pdbx_strand_id
1 'polypeptide(L)'
;MKTAAIILAAGKPSDIKTPKPLIHIGGKSMLAYEIEMLKAVPVDEIAVVVGYKDSVVKKHLENYRVTIAANRHFSETEMLDSVLLGVEKLGIKPDRLLVLPADTPLVSEKTCSTLMEADCTIAAIPRYNGLSGHPIMFTAKALRLLADYDGSNGMRGFVANNADGIAYIDVPDPAICMRARGDKFIEQLTAYEIERRTDGRLHAEIEANLALGVTVMNAELSRVLNLVESTGSLQMASDCVGISYSKSWKSIKNLELALGVSIIESTVGGKSGGNSQLTAAGKYFLRQYDEMLKDAEKLGKWLFSQYFSDETMQKKQKLG
;
A
#
# COMPACT_ATOMS: atom_id res chain seq x y z
N MET A 1 -21.39 -14.76 -7.82
CA MET A 1 -21.37 -13.29 -7.86
C MET A 1 -19.93 -12.89 -8.17
N LYS A 2 -19.72 -12.09 -9.22
CA LYS A 2 -18.39 -11.61 -9.60
C LYS A 2 -18.06 -10.32 -8.86
N THR A 3 -16.87 -10.22 -8.32
CA THR A 3 -16.42 -9.05 -7.58
C THR A 3 -15.13 -8.51 -8.18
N ALA A 4 -15.07 -7.22 -8.43
CA ALA A 4 -13.83 -6.52 -8.77
C ALA A 4 -13.48 -5.50 -7.70
N ALA A 5 -12.22 -5.07 -7.69
CA ALA A 5 -11.77 -3.93 -6.92
C ALA A 5 -10.95 -2.97 -7.78
N ILE A 6 -11.09 -1.68 -7.53
CA ILE A 6 -10.30 -0.61 -8.15
C ILE A 6 -9.58 0.17 -7.06
N ILE A 7 -8.26 0.25 -7.17
CA ILE A 7 -7.41 1.15 -6.39
C ILE A 7 -7.14 2.41 -7.20
N LEU A 8 -7.48 3.58 -6.64
CA LEU A 8 -7.24 4.89 -7.26
C LEU A 8 -5.90 5.46 -6.80
N ALA A 9 -4.88 5.27 -7.63
CA ALA A 9 -3.47 5.63 -7.38
C ALA A 9 -2.96 6.74 -8.33
N ALA A 10 -3.86 7.45 -9.02
CA ALA A 10 -3.49 8.41 -10.07
C ALA A 10 -3.15 9.82 -9.57
N GLY A 11 -3.59 10.18 -8.36
CA GLY A 11 -3.54 11.54 -7.84
C GLY A 11 -2.12 12.09 -7.69
N LYS A 12 -1.94 13.36 -8.08
CA LYS A 12 -0.71 14.11 -7.81
C LYS A 12 -0.73 14.70 -6.40
N PRO A 13 0.22 14.35 -5.53
CA PRO A 13 0.34 14.99 -4.22
C PRO A 13 0.73 16.47 -4.34
N SER A 14 0.23 17.28 -3.39
CA SER A 14 0.54 18.71 -3.26
C SER A 14 1.95 18.96 -2.74
N ASP A 15 2.39 18.17 -1.76
CA ASP A 15 3.51 18.57 -0.87
C ASP A 15 4.76 17.70 -1.02
N ILE A 16 4.68 16.59 -1.77
CA ILE A 16 5.77 15.62 -1.91
C ILE A 16 5.96 15.31 -3.39
N LYS A 17 7.20 15.15 -3.85
CA LYS A 17 7.51 14.76 -5.25
C LYS A 17 7.37 13.26 -5.49
N THR A 18 7.05 12.48 -4.47
CA THR A 18 6.98 11.03 -4.49
C THR A 18 5.54 10.59 -4.70
N PRO A 19 5.26 9.56 -5.52
CA PRO A 19 3.92 9.01 -5.62
C PRO A 19 3.50 8.49 -4.25
N LYS A 20 2.49 9.14 -3.63
CA LYS A 20 1.97 8.75 -2.31
C LYS A 20 1.75 7.23 -2.19
N PRO A 21 1.15 6.51 -3.17
CA PRO A 21 0.94 5.07 -3.07
C PRO A 21 2.20 4.24 -2.76
N LEU A 22 3.40 4.76 -3.05
CA LEU A 22 4.68 4.07 -2.84
C LEU A 22 5.37 4.41 -1.51
N ILE A 23 4.81 5.34 -0.73
CA ILE A 23 5.31 5.66 0.61
C ILE A 23 5.12 4.45 1.52
N HIS A 24 6.13 4.13 2.31
CA HIS A 24 6.10 2.97 3.21
C HIS A 24 5.48 3.31 4.57
N ILE A 25 4.57 2.45 5.02
CA ILE A 25 3.93 2.44 6.34
C ILE A 25 4.28 1.10 7.00
N GLY A 26 4.80 1.08 8.23
CA GLY A 26 5.12 -0.20 8.90
C GLY A 26 6.01 -1.16 8.10
N GLY A 27 6.85 -0.64 7.18
CA GLY A 27 7.73 -1.47 6.35
C GLY A 27 7.20 -1.89 4.97
N LYS A 28 5.97 -1.54 4.60
CA LYS A 28 5.35 -1.90 3.31
C LYS A 28 4.72 -0.68 2.64
N SER A 29 4.71 -0.61 1.30
CA SER A 29 4.08 0.51 0.59
C SER A 29 2.57 0.54 0.82
N MET A 30 1.97 1.73 0.85
CA MET A 30 0.52 1.88 0.96
C MET A 30 -0.24 1.05 -0.09
N LEU A 31 0.23 1.07 -1.33
CA LEU A 31 -0.34 0.30 -2.42
C LEU A 31 -0.24 -1.21 -2.21
N ALA A 32 0.85 -1.69 -1.61
CA ALA A 32 1.01 -3.12 -1.32
C ALA A 32 0.04 -3.60 -0.22
N TYR A 33 -0.23 -2.80 0.82
CA TYR A 33 -1.27 -3.15 1.81
C TYR A 33 -2.63 -3.36 1.16
N GLU A 34 -3.04 -2.45 0.28
CA GLU A 34 -4.34 -2.54 -0.38
C GLU A 34 -4.43 -3.75 -1.31
N ILE A 35 -3.40 -4.01 -2.12
CA ILE A 35 -3.38 -5.17 -3.01
C ILE A 35 -3.41 -6.47 -2.23
N GLU A 36 -2.64 -6.59 -1.15
CA GLU A 36 -2.62 -7.80 -0.32
C GLU A 36 -3.95 -8.02 0.40
N MET A 37 -4.54 -6.97 0.99
CA MET A 37 -5.86 -7.04 1.61
C MET A 37 -6.92 -7.49 0.60
N LEU A 38 -6.93 -6.92 -0.60
CA LEU A 38 -7.89 -7.29 -1.64
C LEU A 38 -7.70 -8.73 -2.15
N LYS A 39 -6.48 -9.28 -2.10
CA LYS A 39 -6.22 -10.69 -2.41
C LYS A 39 -6.70 -11.65 -1.33
N ALA A 40 -6.88 -11.18 -0.09
CA ALA A 40 -7.34 -11.98 1.03
C ALA A 40 -8.89 -12.05 1.14
N VAL A 41 -9.61 -11.26 0.35
CA VAL A 41 -11.08 -11.25 0.24
C VAL A 41 -11.53 -11.80 -1.12
N PRO A 42 -12.79 -12.24 -1.30
CA PRO A 42 -13.28 -12.83 -2.55
C PRO A 42 -13.46 -11.79 -3.68
N VAL A 43 -12.34 -11.24 -4.16
CA VAL A 43 -12.24 -10.34 -5.31
C VAL A 43 -11.60 -11.11 -6.48
N ASP A 44 -12.31 -11.18 -7.60
CA ASP A 44 -11.88 -11.92 -8.79
C ASP A 44 -10.82 -11.16 -9.60
N GLU A 45 -10.89 -9.83 -9.60
CA GLU A 45 -9.97 -8.97 -10.35
C GLU A 45 -9.69 -7.66 -9.61
N ILE A 46 -8.41 -7.28 -9.53
CA ILE A 46 -7.95 -6.01 -8.97
C ILE A 46 -7.40 -5.16 -10.11
N ALA A 47 -7.96 -3.97 -10.29
CA ALA A 47 -7.42 -2.94 -11.17
C ALA A 47 -6.79 -1.80 -10.36
N VAL A 48 -5.67 -1.28 -10.85
CA VAL A 48 -4.98 -0.13 -10.26
C VAL A 48 -4.92 0.99 -11.28
N VAL A 49 -5.53 2.13 -10.94
CA VAL A 49 -5.56 3.32 -11.80
C VAL A 49 -4.38 4.20 -11.46
N VAL A 50 -3.42 4.31 -12.36
CA VAL A 50 -2.16 5.06 -12.19
C VAL A 50 -2.16 6.35 -13.00
N GLY A 51 -1.39 7.34 -12.56
CA GLY A 51 -1.36 8.69 -13.16
C GLY A 51 -0.05 9.41 -12.87
N TYR A 52 0.02 10.16 -11.76
CA TYR A 52 1.24 10.86 -11.37
C TYR A 52 2.45 9.91 -11.26
N LYS A 53 3.47 10.14 -12.10
CA LYS A 53 4.66 9.27 -12.26
C LYS A 53 4.28 7.79 -12.49
N ASP A 54 3.32 7.55 -13.37
CA ASP A 54 2.79 6.22 -13.70
C ASP A 54 3.88 5.18 -14.01
N SER A 55 4.97 5.54 -14.69
CA SER A 55 6.08 4.62 -15.01
C SER A 55 6.69 3.99 -13.77
N VAL A 56 6.88 4.77 -12.70
CA VAL A 56 7.43 4.32 -11.43
C VAL A 56 6.43 3.42 -10.70
N VAL A 57 5.16 3.80 -10.68
CA VAL A 57 4.09 3.01 -10.05
C VAL A 57 3.89 1.69 -10.80
N LYS A 58 3.88 1.71 -12.14
CA LYS A 58 3.80 0.52 -13.00
C LYS A 58 4.92 -0.46 -12.71
N LYS A 59 6.16 0.01 -12.59
CA LYS A 59 7.31 -0.86 -12.27
C LYS A 59 7.16 -1.51 -10.89
N HIS A 60 6.66 -0.78 -9.90
CA HIS A 60 6.34 -1.38 -8.59
C HIS A 60 5.24 -2.46 -8.70
N LEU A 61 4.26 -2.26 -9.59
CA LEU A 61 3.15 -3.17 -9.82
C LEU A 61 3.53 -4.45 -10.59
N GLU A 62 4.68 -4.53 -11.24
CA GLU A 62 5.15 -5.74 -11.97
C GLU A 62 5.22 -6.99 -11.07
N ASN A 63 5.41 -6.79 -9.77
CA ASN A 63 5.42 -7.87 -8.77
C ASN A 63 4.01 -8.37 -8.38
N TYR A 64 2.96 -7.75 -8.90
CA TYR A 64 1.58 -8.07 -8.57
C TYR A 64 0.79 -8.43 -9.82
N ARG A 65 -0.07 -9.45 -9.69
CA ARG A 65 -1.07 -9.78 -10.71
C ARG A 65 -2.25 -8.82 -10.58
N VAL A 66 -2.14 -7.65 -11.20
CA VAL A 66 -3.20 -6.62 -11.24
C VAL A 66 -3.38 -6.07 -12.65
N THR A 67 -4.59 -5.62 -12.96
CA THR A 67 -4.89 -4.89 -14.19
C THR A 67 -4.47 -3.43 -14.02
N ILE A 68 -3.75 -2.85 -14.99
CA ILE A 68 -3.30 -1.46 -14.89
C ILE A 68 -4.12 -0.57 -15.83
N ALA A 69 -4.73 0.46 -15.27
CA ALA A 69 -5.41 1.52 -16.00
C ALA A 69 -4.62 2.82 -15.91
N ALA A 70 -4.25 3.44 -17.03
CA ALA A 70 -3.41 4.64 -17.02
C ALA A 70 -4.24 5.89 -17.30
N ASN A 71 -4.48 6.72 -16.28
CA ASN A 71 -5.10 8.03 -16.42
C ASN A 71 -4.02 9.06 -16.81
N ARG A 72 -3.90 9.33 -18.12
CA ARG A 72 -2.95 10.32 -18.65
C ARG A 72 -3.35 11.77 -18.35
N HIS A 73 -4.61 12.00 -18.01
CA HIS A 73 -5.19 13.31 -17.72
C HIS A 73 -5.43 13.52 -16.21
N PHE A 74 -4.69 12.81 -15.35
CA PHE A 74 -4.90 12.80 -13.89
C PHE A 74 -4.91 14.19 -13.21
N SER A 75 -4.35 15.22 -13.85
CA SER A 75 -4.35 16.61 -13.36
C SER A 75 -5.58 17.42 -13.76
N GLU A 76 -6.36 16.93 -14.73
CA GLU A 76 -7.51 17.60 -15.34
C GLU A 76 -8.83 16.87 -15.03
N THR A 77 -8.75 15.61 -14.57
CA THR A 77 -9.90 14.73 -14.28
C THR A 77 -10.19 14.63 -12.79
N GLU A 78 -11.41 14.20 -12.45
CA GLU A 78 -11.82 13.91 -11.09
C GLU A 78 -11.67 12.42 -10.72
N MET A 79 -12.05 12.09 -9.48
CA MET A 79 -12.08 10.71 -8.98
C MET A 79 -13.01 9.82 -9.81
N LEU A 80 -14.15 10.35 -10.26
CA LEU A 80 -15.14 9.64 -11.07
C LEU A 80 -14.52 9.12 -12.37
N ASP A 81 -13.77 9.95 -13.09
CA ASP A 81 -13.10 9.55 -14.33
C ASP A 81 -12.13 8.39 -14.11
N SER A 82 -11.42 8.41 -12.98
CA SER A 82 -10.50 7.33 -12.61
C SER A 82 -11.24 6.03 -12.30
N VAL A 83 -12.42 6.10 -11.67
CA VAL A 83 -13.28 4.92 -11.47
C VAL A 83 -13.77 4.36 -12.80
N LEU A 84 -14.30 5.20 -13.69
CA LEU A 84 -14.80 4.79 -15.00
C LEU A 84 -13.69 4.16 -15.85
N LEU A 85 -12.50 4.78 -15.86
CA LEU A 85 -11.33 4.24 -16.54
C LEU A 85 -10.91 2.88 -15.97
N GLY A 86 -10.95 2.72 -14.65
CA GLY A 86 -10.67 1.44 -14.01
C GLY A 86 -11.70 0.36 -14.42
N VAL A 87 -12.99 0.71 -14.43
CA VAL A 87 -14.07 -0.20 -14.85
C VAL A 87 -13.92 -0.64 -16.30
N GLU A 88 -13.55 0.29 -17.20
CA GLU A 88 -13.32 -0.01 -18.62
C GLU A 88 -12.18 -1.04 -18.82
N LYS A 89 -11.19 -1.06 -17.91
CA LYS A 89 -10.04 -1.97 -18.02
C LYS A 89 -10.27 -3.33 -17.39
N LEU A 90 -11.29 -3.51 -16.57
CA LEU A 90 -11.60 -4.83 -15.99
C LEU A 90 -11.91 -5.85 -17.09
N GLY A 91 -11.31 -7.04 -16.99
CA GLY A 91 -11.61 -8.18 -17.84
C GLY A 91 -12.96 -8.85 -17.50
N ILE A 92 -13.55 -8.49 -16.37
CA ILE A 92 -14.86 -8.97 -15.92
C ILE A 92 -15.89 -7.84 -15.86
N LYS A 93 -17.18 -8.22 -15.97
CA LYS A 93 -18.30 -7.35 -15.56
C LYS A 93 -18.68 -7.71 -14.12
N PRO A 94 -18.30 -6.89 -13.12
CA PRO A 94 -18.55 -7.22 -11.73
C PRO A 94 -20.01 -6.98 -11.32
N ASP A 95 -20.53 -7.86 -10.47
CA ASP A 95 -21.78 -7.65 -9.73
C ASP A 95 -21.57 -6.67 -8.57
N ARG A 96 -20.35 -6.68 -8.00
CA ARG A 96 -19.89 -5.84 -6.89
C ARG A 96 -18.53 -5.23 -7.24
N LEU A 97 -18.40 -3.92 -7.10
CA LEU A 97 -17.14 -3.21 -7.31
C LEU A 97 -16.72 -2.48 -6.03
N LEU A 98 -15.59 -2.86 -5.44
CA LEU A 98 -14.95 -2.07 -4.38
C LEU A 98 -14.09 -0.97 -4.99
N VAL A 99 -14.21 0.26 -4.49
CA VAL A 99 -13.38 1.40 -4.90
C VAL A 99 -12.67 1.97 -3.67
N LEU A 100 -11.33 1.96 -3.70
CA LEU A 100 -10.48 2.47 -2.63
C LEU A 100 -9.51 3.52 -3.19
N PRO A 101 -9.35 4.69 -2.55
CA PRO A 101 -8.25 5.58 -2.85
C PRO A 101 -6.96 5.07 -2.20
N ALA A 102 -5.84 5.14 -2.93
CA ALA A 102 -4.54 4.65 -2.48
C ALA A 102 -3.92 5.42 -1.29
N ASP A 103 -4.67 6.36 -0.72
CA ASP A 103 -4.31 7.09 0.49
C ASP A 103 -5.04 6.58 1.74
N THR A 104 -5.84 5.50 1.67
CA THR A 104 -6.46 4.81 2.82
C THR A 104 -6.00 3.34 2.93
N PRO A 105 -4.72 3.08 3.23
CA PRO A 105 -4.12 1.77 2.97
C PRO A 105 -4.46 0.66 3.98
N LEU A 106 -4.97 1.00 5.17
CA LEU A 106 -5.05 0.06 6.30
C LEU A 106 -6.46 -0.49 6.56
N VAL A 107 -7.38 -0.39 5.60
CA VAL A 107 -8.73 -0.95 5.74
C VAL A 107 -8.67 -2.45 5.99
N SER A 108 -9.59 -2.97 6.80
CA SER A 108 -9.66 -4.40 7.10
C SER A 108 -10.38 -5.22 6.02
N GLU A 109 -9.96 -6.48 5.90
CA GLU A 109 -10.63 -7.49 5.08
C GLU A 109 -12.09 -7.65 5.51
N LYS A 110 -12.34 -7.64 6.83
CA LYS A 110 -13.69 -7.73 7.43
C LYS A 110 -14.59 -6.59 6.96
N THR A 111 -14.08 -5.35 6.91
CA THR A 111 -14.82 -4.22 6.36
C THR A 111 -15.19 -4.47 4.89
N CYS A 112 -14.25 -4.92 4.07
CA CYS A 112 -14.53 -5.22 2.66
C CYS A 112 -15.58 -6.32 2.49
N SER A 113 -15.47 -7.43 3.23
CA SER A 113 -16.47 -8.51 3.21
C SER A 113 -17.84 -8.02 3.65
N THR A 114 -17.92 -7.24 4.72
CA THR A 114 -19.17 -6.65 5.23
C THR A 114 -19.85 -5.78 4.17
N LEU A 115 -19.07 -4.97 3.45
CA LEU A 115 -19.61 -4.12 2.38
C LEU A 115 -20.10 -4.92 1.16
N MET A 116 -19.43 -6.02 0.81
CA MET A 116 -19.84 -6.88 -0.32
C MET A 116 -21.14 -7.65 -0.05
N GLU A 117 -21.38 -8.00 1.21
CA GLU A 117 -22.58 -8.69 1.69
C GLU A 117 -23.77 -7.76 1.91
N ALA A 118 -23.55 -6.44 1.98
CA ALA A 118 -24.59 -5.46 2.25
C ALA A 118 -25.72 -5.51 1.20
N ASP A 119 -26.95 -5.53 1.71
CA ASP A 119 -28.15 -5.38 0.87
C ASP A 119 -28.35 -3.89 0.54
N CYS A 120 -28.12 -3.55 -0.72
CA CYS A 120 -28.24 -2.21 -1.24
C CYS A 120 -28.48 -2.27 -2.75
N THR A 121 -29.10 -1.22 -3.31
CA THR A 121 -29.39 -1.18 -4.75
C THR A 121 -28.34 -0.41 -5.54
N ILE A 122 -27.62 0.53 -4.91
CA ILE A 122 -26.63 1.40 -5.55
C ILE A 122 -25.25 1.21 -4.93
N ALA A 123 -25.08 1.48 -3.65
CA ALA A 123 -23.78 1.39 -3.01
C ALA A 123 -23.87 1.07 -1.51
N ALA A 124 -22.81 0.47 -0.97
CA ALA A 124 -22.57 0.41 0.46
C ALA A 124 -21.36 1.29 0.82
N ILE A 125 -21.55 2.18 1.79
CA ILE A 125 -20.53 3.13 2.28
C ILE A 125 -20.26 2.84 3.75
N PRO A 126 -19.02 2.54 4.15
CA PRO A 126 -18.69 2.25 5.54
C PRO A 126 -18.71 3.54 6.36
N ARG A 127 -19.08 3.41 7.64
CA ARG A 127 -19.05 4.48 8.63
C ARG A 127 -18.35 4.02 9.91
N TYR A 128 -17.60 4.93 10.51
CA TYR A 128 -16.97 4.75 11.81
C TYR A 128 -17.23 6.01 12.63
N ASN A 129 -17.85 5.86 13.80
CA ASN A 129 -18.25 6.97 14.66
C ASN A 129 -19.00 8.09 13.91
N GLY A 130 -19.92 7.70 13.02
CA GLY A 130 -20.73 8.62 12.22
C GLY A 130 -20.03 9.24 11.01
N LEU A 131 -18.73 9.02 10.83
CA LEU A 131 -17.96 9.50 9.69
C LEU A 131 -17.93 8.45 8.58
N SER A 132 -18.25 8.85 7.35
CA SER A 132 -18.14 7.98 6.17
C SER A 132 -16.69 7.83 5.71
N GLY A 133 -16.35 6.66 5.19
CA GLY A 133 -14.99 6.33 4.75
C GLY A 133 -14.94 5.50 3.46
N HIS A 134 -13.84 4.79 3.28
CA HIS A 134 -13.57 3.89 2.14
C HIS A 134 -13.30 2.45 2.61
N PRO A 135 -13.45 1.42 1.76
CA PRO A 135 -13.94 1.42 0.37
C PRO A 135 -15.37 1.89 0.22
N ILE A 136 -15.75 2.32 -0.98
CA ILE A 136 -17.15 2.33 -1.39
C ILE A 136 -17.39 1.07 -2.21
N MET A 137 -18.44 0.30 -1.89
CA MET A 137 -18.89 -0.82 -2.73
C MET A 137 -20.02 -0.35 -3.64
N PHE A 138 -19.91 -0.55 -4.95
CA PHE A 138 -20.95 -0.25 -5.93
C PHE A 138 -21.57 -1.54 -6.49
N THR A 139 -22.88 -1.52 -6.72
CA THR A 139 -23.60 -2.62 -7.38
C THR A 139 -23.48 -2.54 -8.91
N ALA A 140 -23.74 -3.65 -9.60
CA ALA A 140 -23.86 -3.63 -11.07
C ALA A 140 -24.87 -2.60 -11.60
N LYS A 141 -25.94 -2.30 -10.86
CA LYS A 141 -26.90 -1.25 -11.24
C LYS A 141 -26.24 0.12 -11.17
N ALA A 142 -25.49 0.41 -10.09
CA ALA A 142 -24.74 1.66 -9.98
C ALA A 142 -23.71 1.83 -11.10
N LEU A 143 -23.02 0.76 -11.51
CA LEU A 143 -22.06 0.84 -12.62
C LEU A 143 -22.70 1.25 -13.93
N ARG A 144 -23.92 0.77 -14.23
CA ARG A 144 -24.68 1.21 -15.41
C ARG A 144 -25.05 2.68 -15.32
N LEU A 145 -25.52 3.12 -14.16
CA LEU A 145 -25.88 4.52 -13.94
C LEU A 145 -24.65 5.44 -14.01
N LEU A 146 -23.50 4.99 -13.49
CA LEU A 146 -22.24 5.74 -13.57
C LEU A 146 -21.75 5.90 -15.01
N ALA A 147 -21.97 4.90 -15.87
CA ALA A 147 -21.59 4.97 -17.28
C ALA A 147 -22.37 6.03 -18.06
N ASP A 148 -23.63 6.27 -17.69
CA ASP A 148 -24.51 7.27 -18.31
C ASP A 148 -24.51 8.62 -17.57
N TYR A 149 -23.72 8.75 -16.50
CA TYR A 149 -23.70 9.95 -15.66
C TYR A 149 -22.86 11.06 -16.30
N ASP A 150 -23.41 12.27 -16.30
CA ASP A 150 -22.80 13.46 -16.92
C ASP A 150 -21.60 14.03 -16.14
N GLY A 151 -21.33 13.51 -14.95
CA GLY A 151 -20.25 13.95 -14.08
C GLY A 151 -20.56 15.21 -13.25
N SER A 152 -21.81 15.69 -13.25
CA SER A 152 -22.20 16.93 -12.56
C SER A 152 -21.98 16.86 -11.03
N ASN A 153 -20.91 17.50 -10.52
CA ASN A 153 -20.42 17.40 -9.12
C ASN A 153 -19.72 16.07 -8.78
N GLY A 154 -19.22 15.36 -9.79
CA GLY A 154 -18.42 14.16 -9.64
C GLY A 154 -19.07 13.06 -8.81
N MET A 155 -18.25 12.28 -8.11
CA MET A 155 -18.74 11.15 -7.30
C MET A 155 -19.71 11.60 -6.19
N ARG A 156 -19.57 12.83 -5.66
CA ARG A 156 -20.47 13.36 -4.64
C ARG A 156 -21.86 13.64 -5.20
N GLY A 157 -21.94 14.20 -6.40
CA GLY A 157 -23.21 14.42 -7.10
C GLY A 157 -23.93 13.10 -7.38
N PHE A 158 -23.21 12.08 -7.85
CA PHE A 158 -23.79 10.76 -8.08
C PHE A 158 -24.37 10.13 -6.80
N VAL A 159 -23.62 10.20 -5.69
CA VAL A 159 -24.09 9.71 -4.38
C VAL A 159 -25.35 10.45 -3.94
N ALA A 160 -25.38 11.78 -4.06
CA ALA A 160 -26.53 12.58 -3.68
C ALA A 160 -27.79 12.24 -4.51
N ASN A 161 -27.63 12.05 -5.82
CA ASN A 161 -28.72 11.73 -6.74
C ASN A 161 -29.29 10.31 -6.57
N ASN A 162 -28.60 9.45 -5.82
CA ASN A 162 -28.97 8.04 -5.64
C ASN A 162 -29.10 7.65 -4.15
N ALA A 163 -29.33 8.63 -3.27
CA ALA A 163 -29.30 8.44 -1.81
C ALA A 163 -30.17 7.28 -1.31
N ASP A 164 -31.38 7.11 -1.86
CA ASP A 164 -32.32 6.04 -1.47
C ASP A 164 -31.79 4.62 -1.72
N GLY A 165 -30.83 4.47 -2.64
CA GLY A 165 -30.22 3.20 -2.97
C GLY A 165 -28.91 2.91 -2.23
N ILE A 166 -28.47 3.83 -1.37
CA ILE A 166 -27.18 3.75 -0.68
C ILE A 166 -27.39 3.28 0.76
N ALA A 167 -26.74 2.19 1.12
CA ALA A 167 -26.66 1.71 2.48
C ALA A 167 -25.41 2.28 3.16
N TYR A 168 -25.59 2.87 4.34
CA TYR A 168 -24.47 3.26 5.20
C TYR A 168 -24.27 2.17 6.26
N ILE A 169 -23.07 1.58 6.28
CA ILE A 169 -22.76 0.40 7.09
C ILE A 169 -21.80 0.79 8.20
N ASP A 170 -22.25 0.74 9.45
CA ASP A 170 -21.38 1.01 10.59
C ASP A 170 -20.42 -0.17 10.80
N VAL A 171 -19.12 0.12 10.79
CA VAL A 171 -18.04 -0.86 10.94
C VAL A 171 -17.11 -0.46 12.08
N PRO A 172 -16.57 -1.41 12.87
CA PRO A 172 -15.62 -1.13 13.94
C PRO A 172 -14.20 -0.97 13.40
N ASP A 173 -14.03 -0.19 12.34
CA ASP A 173 -12.78 -0.06 11.60
C ASP A 173 -12.44 1.43 11.41
N PRO A 174 -11.60 2.04 12.27
CA PRO A 174 -11.20 3.43 12.11
C PRO A 174 -10.42 3.67 10.81
N ALA A 175 -9.80 2.64 10.23
CA ALA A 175 -8.92 2.78 9.07
C ALA A 175 -9.67 3.24 7.81
N ILE A 176 -11.00 3.08 7.76
CA ILE A 176 -11.84 3.61 6.67
C ILE A 176 -11.72 5.14 6.52
N CYS A 177 -11.34 5.83 7.61
CA CYS A 177 -11.17 7.28 7.66
C CYS A 177 -9.70 7.71 7.75
N MET A 178 -8.75 6.77 7.92
CA MET A 178 -7.33 7.07 8.12
C MET A 178 -6.64 7.33 6.79
N ARG A 179 -6.65 8.60 6.36
CA ARG A 179 -6.03 9.03 5.10
C ARG A 179 -4.58 9.45 5.29
N ALA A 180 -3.73 9.20 4.29
CA ALA A 180 -2.36 9.71 4.19
C ALA A 180 -2.32 11.22 3.87
N ARG A 181 -2.71 12.02 4.87
CA ARG A 181 -2.82 13.48 4.83
C ARG A 181 -2.12 14.12 6.03
N GLY A 182 -1.61 15.33 5.81
CA GLY A 182 -0.79 16.03 6.80
C GLY A 182 0.65 15.56 6.80
N ASP A 183 1.40 15.98 7.79
CA ASP A 183 2.82 15.72 8.01
C ASP A 183 3.08 14.47 8.86
N LYS A 184 2.15 14.11 9.75
CA LYS A 184 2.30 12.97 10.69
C LYS A 184 1.66 11.66 10.23
N PHE A 185 1.14 11.56 9.02
CA PHE A 185 0.40 10.37 8.60
C PHE A 185 1.26 9.10 8.62
N ILE A 186 2.57 9.19 8.36
CA ILE A 186 3.47 8.03 8.38
C ILE A 186 3.54 7.44 9.78
N GLU A 187 3.74 8.29 10.80
CA GLU A 187 3.77 7.90 12.21
C GLU A 187 2.43 7.30 12.65
N GLN A 188 1.32 7.98 12.32
CA GLN A 188 -0.03 7.58 12.71
C GLN A 188 -0.45 6.25 12.09
N LEU A 189 -0.26 6.09 10.78
CA LEU A 189 -0.59 4.84 10.09
C LEU A 189 0.33 3.70 10.52
N THR A 190 1.62 3.97 10.77
CA THR A 190 2.55 2.94 11.25
C THR A 190 2.19 2.47 12.65
N ALA A 191 1.85 3.38 13.57
CA ALA A 191 1.41 3.01 14.91
C ALA A 191 0.14 2.14 14.86
N TYR A 192 -0.84 2.52 14.04
CA TYR A 192 -2.06 1.76 13.88
C TYR A 192 -1.83 0.39 13.22
N GLU A 193 -0.94 0.30 12.22
CA GLU A 193 -0.57 -0.99 11.61
C GLU A 193 0.04 -1.94 12.64
N ILE A 194 0.97 -1.44 13.46
CA ILE A 194 1.61 -2.24 14.52
C ILE A 194 0.56 -2.69 15.55
N GLU A 195 -0.30 -1.80 16.00
CA GLU A 195 -1.37 -2.13 16.95
C GLU A 195 -2.29 -3.22 16.39
N ARG A 196 -2.74 -3.07 15.13
CA ARG A 196 -3.62 -4.04 14.46
C ARG A 196 -2.93 -5.39 14.23
N ARG A 197 -1.69 -5.39 13.73
CA ARG A 197 -0.92 -6.62 13.45
C ARG A 197 -0.73 -7.47 14.69
N THR A 198 -0.68 -6.83 15.85
CA THR A 198 -0.32 -7.46 17.12
C THR A 198 -1.55 -7.72 18.00
N ASP A 199 -2.73 -7.26 17.59
CA ASP A 199 -3.95 -7.24 18.41
C ASP A 199 -3.71 -6.56 19.78
N GLY A 200 -2.80 -5.59 19.81
CA GLY A 200 -2.29 -4.97 21.04
C GLY A 200 -1.57 -5.94 21.99
N ARG A 201 -1.25 -7.16 21.56
CA ARG A 201 -0.60 -8.20 22.37
C ARG A 201 0.92 -8.14 22.22
N LEU A 202 1.58 -8.69 23.24
CA LEU A 202 2.99 -8.99 23.14
C LEU A 202 3.24 -9.93 21.96
N HIS A 203 4.24 -9.60 21.15
CA HIS A 203 4.67 -10.38 19.99
C HIS A 203 6.19 -10.33 19.87
N ALA A 204 6.78 -11.25 19.11
CA ALA A 204 8.19 -11.15 18.76
C ALA A 204 8.38 -10.24 17.55
N GLU A 205 9.35 -9.35 17.68
CA GLU A 205 9.90 -8.55 16.59
C GLU A 205 11.38 -8.91 16.46
N ILE A 206 11.79 -9.40 15.29
CA ILE A 206 13.19 -9.72 14.99
C ILE A 206 13.70 -8.78 13.92
N GLU A 207 14.76 -8.04 14.27
CA GLU A 207 15.58 -7.31 13.32
C GLU A 207 16.82 -8.15 12.99
N ALA A 208 17.04 -8.46 11.72
CA ALA A 208 18.27 -9.09 11.25
C ALA A 208 19.12 -8.07 10.50
N ASN A 209 20.36 -7.90 10.94
CA ASN A 209 21.31 -6.96 10.35
C ASN A 209 22.56 -7.72 9.91
N LEU A 210 23.13 -7.35 8.76
CA LEU A 210 24.46 -7.83 8.36
C LEU A 210 25.51 -6.78 8.73
N ALA A 211 26.61 -7.24 9.31
CA ALA A 211 27.67 -6.37 9.80
C ALA A 211 29.06 -6.88 9.41
N LEU A 212 29.96 -5.94 9.11
CA LEU A 212 31.39 -6.16 8.99
C LEU A 212 32.09 -5.02 9.74
N GLY A 213 32.31 -5.22 11.04
CA GLY A 213 32.71 -4.16 11.99
C GLY A 213 31.57 -3.18 12.32
N VAL A 214 30.92 -2.62 11.30
CA VAL A 214 29.70 -1.81 11.39
C VAL A 214 28.55 -2.48 10.64
N THR A 215 27.31 -2.07 10.92
CA THR A 215 26.14 -2.52 10.13
C THR A 215 26.27 -2.05 8.69
N VAL A 216 26.21 -3.00 7.75
CA VAL A 216 26.32 -2.77 6.30
C VAL A 216 25.00 -3.02 5.59
N MET A 217 24.12 -3.85 6.17
CA MET A 217 22.78 -4.11 5.63
C MET A 217 21.76 -4.22 6.75
N ASN A 218 20.61 -3.58 6.56
CA ASN A 218 19.46 -3.62 7.45
C ASN A 218 18.16 -3.47 6.66
N ALA A 219 17.01 -3.57 7.34
CA ALA A 219 15.69 -3.46 6.71
C ALA A 219 15.43 -2.10 6.07
N GLU A 220 16.02 -1.02 6.60
CA GLU A 220 15.94 0.32 5.99
C GLU A 220 16.64 0.35 4.63
N LEU A 221 17.88 -0.14 4.53
CA LEU A 221 18.64 -0.18 3.28
C LEU A 221 18.02 -1.14 2.26
N SER A 222 17.51 -2.31 2.67
CA SER A 222 16.76 -3.20 1.76
C SER A 222 15.61 -2.47 1.08
N ARG A 223 14.77 -1.75 1.86
CA ARG A 223 13.65 -0.97 1.33
C ARG A 223 14.11 0.07 0.30
N VAL A 224 15.19 0.78 0.59
CA VAL A 224 15.78 1.75 -0.35
C VAL A 224 16.21 1.07 -1.65
N LEU A 225 16.94 -0.04 -1.58
CA LEU A 225 17.44 -0.74 -2.77
C LEU A 225 16.29 -1.31 -3.63
N ASN A 226 15.26 -1.88 -2.99
CA ASN A 226 14.04 -2.34 -3.67
C ASN A 226 13.31 -1.17 -4.37
N LEU A 227 13.28 0.00 -3.75
CA LEU A 227 12.73 1.21 -4.36
C LEU A 227 13.63 1.82 -5.43
N VAL A 228 14.95 1.71 -5.34
CA VAL A 228 15.87 2.11 -6.43
C VAL A 228 15.57 1.28 -7.67
N GLU A 229 15.42 -0.03 -7.52
CA GLU A 229 15.07 -0.91 -8.64
C GLU A 229 13.76 -0.49 -9.29
N SER A 230 12.71 -0.18 -8.51
CA SER A 230 11.41 0.21 -9.07
C SER A 230 11.32 1.67 -9.55
N THR A 231 12.09 2.59 -8.98
CA THR A 231 11.97 4.02 -9.30
C THR A 231 13.04 4.53 -10.25
N GLY A 232 14.15 3.80 -10.42
CA GLY A 232 15.32 4.27 -11.15
C GLY A 232 16.00 5.48 -10.50
N SER A 233 15.69 5.81 -9.23
CA SER A 233 16.15 7.03 -8.59
C SER A 233 16.41 6.83 -7.10
N LEU A 234 17.66 6.97 -6.66
CA LEU A 234 18.01 6.90 -5.24
C LEU A 234 17.33 8.00 -4.42
N GLN A 235 17.17 9.21 -4.98
CA GLN A 235 16.46 10.29 -4.30
C GLN A 235 15.01 9.90 -4.03
N MET A 236 14.29 9.46 -5.06
CA MET A 236 12.88 9.07 -4.92
C MET A 236 12.72 7.88 -3.97
N ALA A 237 13.61 6.90 -4.05
CA ALA A 237 13.63 5.76 -3.13
C ALA A 237 13.83 6.21 -1.68
N SER A 238 14.77 7.11 -1.42
CA SER A 238 15.02 7.66 -0.08
C SER A 238 13.79 8.38 0.45
N ASP A 239 13.15 9.20 -0.38
CA ASP A 239 11.93 9.94 -0.04
C ASP A 239 10.76 8.98 0.26
N CYS A 240 10.59 7.89 -0.51
CA CYS A 240 9.57 6.86 -0.26
C CYS A 240 9.75 6.13 1.08
N VAL A 241 11.00 5.91 1.51
CA VAL A 241 11.34 5.25 2.79
C VAL A 241 11.28 6.24 3.96
N GLY A 242 11.39 7.54 3.71
CA GLY A 242 11.42 8.57 4.75
C GLY A 242 12.81 8.82 5.33
N ILE A 243 13.88 8.63 4.53
CA ILE A 243 15.26 8.86 4.96
C ILE A 243 15.98 9.87 4.06
N SER A 244 17.02 10.52 4.57
CA SER A 244 17.78 11.48 3.77
C SER A 244 18.61 10.79 2.68
N TYR A 245 18.69 11.43 1.50
CA TYR A 245 19.52 10.97 0.39
C TYR A 245 20.98 10.71 0.78
N SER A 246 21.56 11.58 1.63
CA SER A 246 22.93 11.43 2.12
C SER A 246 23.10 10.19 3.02
N LYS A 247 22.10 9.86 3.84
CA LYS A 247 22.08 8.63 4.63
C LYS A 247 22.04 7.41 3.72
N SER A 248 21.14 7.39 2.73
CA SER A 248 21.04 6.30 1.75
C SER A 248 22.36 6.04 1.03
N TRP A 249 22.99 7.11 0.52
CA TRP A 249 24.29 6.99 -0.16
C TRP A 249 25.38 6.45 0.75
N LYS A 250 25.46 6.94 1.99
CA LYS A 250 26.44 6.48 2.97
C LYS A 250 26.26 4.98 3.26
N SER A 251 25.02 4.53 3.48
CA SER A 251 24.71 3.12 3.72
C SER A 251 25.09 2.24 2.52
N ILE A 252 24.80 2.69 1.30
CA ILE A 252 25.18 1.98 0.07
C ILE A 252 26.70 1.88 -0.06
N LYS A 253 27.44 2.98 0.17
CA LYS A 253 28.90 2.97 0.08
C LYS A 253 29.55 2.06 1.12
N ASN A 254 29.01 2.01 2.33
CA ASN A 254 29.47 1.07 3.35
C ASN A 254 29.25 -0.39 2.92
N LEU A 255 28.09 -0.69 2.31
CA LEU A 255 27.80 -2.02 1.78
C LEU A 255 28.74 -2.39 0.62
N GLU A 256 28.95 -1.50 -0.35
CA GLU A 256 29.86 -1.71 -1.47
C GLU A 256 31.31 -1.93 -1.00
N LEU A 257 31.77 -1.15 -0.02
CA LEU A 257 33.09 -1.30 0.57
C LEU A 257 33.25 -2.66 1.26
N ALA A 258 32.23 -3.11 2.00
CA ALA A 258 32.27 -4.38 2.72
C ALA A 258 32.22 -5.60 1.78
N LEU A 259 31.51 -5.49 0.66
CA LEU A 259 31.37 -6.58 -0.32
C LEU A 259 32.45 -6.56 -1.40
N GLY A 260 33.17 -5.45 -1.57
CA GLY A 260 34.18 -5.29 -2.63
C GLY A 260 33.58 -5.23 -4.05
N VAL A 261 32.27 -5.03 -4.18
CA VAL A 261 31.54 -4.97 -5.44
C VAL A 261 30.54 -3.81 -5.44
N SER A 262 30.28 -3.25 -6.62
CA SER A 262 29.25 -2.21 -6.73
C SER A 262 27.86 -2.82 -6.63
N ILE A 263 27.00 -2.18 -5.84
CA ILE A 263 25.61 -2.57 -5.61
C ILE A 263 24.67 -1.74 -6.47
N ILE A 264 25.01 -0.47 -6.71
CA ILE A 264 24.24 0.41 -7.58
C ILE A 264 25.13 1.07 -8.62
N GLU A 265 24.60 1.17 -9.84
CA GLU A 265 25.16 2.02 -10.89
C GLU A 265 24.36 3.32 -10.95
N SER A 266 25.06 4.44 -10.98
CA SER A 266 24.44 5.77 -11.08
C SER A 266 25.05 6.59 -12.20
N THR A 267 24.25 7.06 -13.15
CA THR A 267 24.67 8.07 -14.12
C THR A 267 24.33 9.46 -13.59
N VAL A 268 25.28 10.38 -13.60
CA VAL A 268 25.03 11.79 -13.29
C VAL A 268 24.13 12.37 -14.37
N GLY A 269 22.90 12.75 -14.03
CA GLY A 269 21.90 13.25 -14.97
C GLY A 269 21.30 14.59 -14.52
N GLY A 270 21.22 15.55 -15.46
CA GLY A 270 20.70 16.91 -15.28
C GLY A 270 19.18 16.99 -14.98
N LYS A 271 18.42 17.84 -15.68
CA LYS A 271 17.02 18.22 -15.35
C LYS A 271 16.01 17.08 -15.07
N SER A 272 16.33 15.83 -15.43
CA SER A 272 15.49 14.64 -15.20
C SER A 272 15.91 13.78 -14.00
N GLY A 273 16.97 14.14 -13.26
CA GLY A 273 17.51 13.39 -12.14
C GLY A 273 18.47 12.27 -12.57
N GLY A 274 19.44 11.93 -11.71
CA GLY A 274 20.34 10.81 -11.95
C GLY A 274 19.59 9.48 -11.97
N ASN A 275 19.89 8.63 -12.96
CA ASN A 275 19.38 7.26 -13.04
C ASN A 275 20.22 6.39 -12.10
N SER A 276 19.57 5.74 -11.14
CA SER A 276 20.19 4.77 -10.21
C SER A 276 19.53 3.41 -10.39
N GLN A 277 20.32 2.37 -10.63
CA GLN A 277 19.82 1.00 -10.80
C GLN A 277 20.69 0.01 -10.02
N LEU A 278 20.11 -1.10 -9.58
CA LEU A 278 20.88 -2.16 -8.96
C LEU A 278 21.73 -2.88 -10.01
N THR A 279 22.98 -3.15 -9.67
CA THR A 279 23.83 -4.03 -10.47
C THR A 279 23.32 -5.48 -10.38
N ALA A 280 23.82 -6.39 -11.22
CA ALA A 280 23.50 -7.82 -11.09
C ALA A 280 23.87 -8.37 -9.70
N ALA A 281 25.02 -7.94 -9.16
CA ALA A 281 25.45 -8.29 -7.81
C ALA A 281 24.51 -7.70 -6.74
N GLY A 282 24.08 -6.44 -6.90
CA GLY A 282 23.13 -5.79 -6.01
C GLY A 282 21.77 -6.50 -5.97
N LYS A 283 21.22 -6.88 -7.14
CA LYS A 283 19.95 -7.64 -7.22
C LYS A 283 20.06 -9.01 -6.56
N TYR A 284 21.18 -9.71 -6.78
CA TYR A 284 21.42 -11.01 -6.17
C TYR A 284 21.52 -10.89 -4.65
N PHE A 285 22.35 -9.98 -4.15
CA PHE A 285 22.53 -9.76 -2.72
C PHE A 285 21.23 -9.37 -2.02
N LEU A 286 20.48 -8.42 -2.59
CA LEU A 286 19.19 -7.99 -2.05
C LEU A 286 18.20 -9.14 -1.94
N ARG A 287 18.12 -9.99 -2.97
CA ARG A 287 17.26 -11.19 -2.94
C ARG A 287 17.65 -12.14 -1.81
N GLN A 288 18.95 -12.40 -1.60
CA GLN A 288 19.40 -13.27 -0.51
C GLN A 288 19.05 -12.69 0.87
N TYR A 289 19.23 -11.38 1.03
CA TYR A 289 18.86 -10.69 2.27
C TYR A 289 17.35 -10.74 2.53
N ASP A 290 16.53 -10.53 1.50
CA ASP A 290 15.07 -10.60 1.63
C ASP A 290 14.58 -12.03 1.98
N GLU A 291 15.21 -13.09 1.44
CA GLU A 291 14.93 -14.47 1.85
C GLU A 291 15.35 -14.74 3.31
N MET A 292 16.53 -14.25 3.72
CA MET A 292 16.98 -14.37 5.12
C MET A 292 16.00 -13.69 6.08
N LEU A 293 15.46 -12.52 5.73
CA LEU A 293 14.46 -11.84 6.56
C LEU A 293 13.17 -12.65 6.72
N LYS A 294 12.69 -13.29 5.65
CA LYS A 294 11.51 -14.16 5.72
C LYS A 294 11.73 -15.33 6.67
N ASP A 295 12.92 -15.92 6.66
CA ASP A 295 13.24 -17.04 7.55
C ASP A 295 13.47 -16.57 9.00
N ALA A 296 14.08 -15.41 9.20
CA ALA A 296 14.22 -14.79 10.52
C ALA A 296 12.86 -14.47 11.15
N GLU A 297 11.88 -14.00 10.37
CA GLU A 297 10.51 -13.74 10.86
C GLU A 297 9.83 -15.04 11.33
N LYS A 298 9.95 -16.13 10.54
CA LYS A 298 9.42 -17.45 10.94
C LYS A 298 10.08 -17.95 12.22
N LEU A 299 11.41 -17.82 12.31
CA LEU A 299 12.17 -18.21 13.50
C LEU A 299 11.73 -17.40 14.73
N GLY A 300 11.48 -16.10 14.57
CA GLY A 300 11.00 -15.25 15.65
C GLY A 300 9.63 -15.65 16.17
N LYS A 301 8.68 -15.92 15.27
CA LYS A 301 7.36 -16.46 15.64
C LYS A 301 7.50 -17.80 16.38
N TRP A 302 8.38 -18.67 15.89
CA TRP A 302 8.66 -19.93 16.55
C TRP A 302 9.26 -19.74 17.96
N LEU A 303 10.33 -18.95 18.11
CA LEU A 303 10.95 -18.65 19.39
C LEU A 303 9.94 -18.04 20.37
N PHE A 304 9.10 -17.12 19.91
CA PHE A 304 8.05 -16.52 20.72
C PHE A 304 7.12 -17.57 21.31
N SER A 305 6.66 -18.52 20.47
CA SER A 305 5.78 -19.61 20.93
C SER A 305 6.42 -20.50 22.00
N GLN A 306 7.75 -20.64 21.99
CA GLN A 306 8.48 -21.47 22.96
C GLN A 306 8.62 -20.78 24.32
N TYR A 307 8.91 -19.48 24.33
CA TYR A 307 9.24 -18.75 25.57
C TYR A 307 8.07 -17.96 26.16
N PHE A 308 7.12 -17.53 25.33
CA PHE A 308 6.01 -16.64 25.72
C PHE A 308 4.64 -17.26 25.43
N SER A 309 4.52 -18.59 25.58
CA SER A 309 3.23 -19.29 25.48
C SER A 309 2.19 -18.74 26.48
N ASP A 310 0.90 -18.96 26.18
CA ASP A 310 -0.20 -18.55 27.06
C ASP A 310 -0.04 -19.12 28.49
N GLU A 311 0.46 -20.35 28.62
CA GLU A 311 0.75 -20.96 29.93
C GLU A 311 1.85 -20.20 30.70
N THR A 312 2.91 -19.78 30.00
CA THR A 312 4.00 -19.00 30.61
C THR A 312 3.48 -17.63 31.07
N MET A 313 2.66 -16.97 30.25
CA MET A 313 2.10 -15.66 30.57
C MET A 313 1.10 -15.73 31.73
N GLN A 314 0.27 -16.79 31.81
CA GLN A 314 -0.63 -17.03 32.94
C GLN A 314 0.10 -17.31 34.25
N LYS A 315 1.21 -18.07 34.22
CA LYS A 315 2.06 -18.29 35.41
C LYS A 315 2.63 -16.98 35.94
N LYS A 316 3.03 -16.05 35.06
CA LYS A 316 3.52 -14.72 35.45
C LYS A 316 2.44 -13.88 36.14
N GLN A 317 1.20 -13.90 35.66
CA GLN A 317 0.09 -13.19 36.30
C GLN A 317 -0.24 -13.69 37.72
N LYS A 318 0.08 -14.96 38.03
CA LYS A 318 -0.08 -15.54 39.37
C LYS A 318 1.06 -15.21 40.34
N LEU A 319 2.15 -14.62 39.84
CA LEU A 319 3.34 -14.25 40.62
C LEU A 319 3.36 -12.76 41.00
N GLY A 320 2.40 -11.96 40.53
CA GLY A 320 2.22 -10.54 40.90
C GLY A 320 0.96 -10.36 41.73
#